data_AF-A0A933M805-F1
#
_entry.id   AF-A0A933M805-F1
#
_cell.length_a   1.000
_cell.length_b   1.000
_cell.length_c   1.000
_cell.angle_alpha   90.00
_cell.angle_beta   90.00
_cell.angle_gamma   90.00
#
_symmetry.space_group_name_H-M   'P 1'
#
loop_
_entity.id
_entity.type
_entity.pdbx_description
1 polymer ?
#
loop_
_entity_poly.entity_id
_entity_poly.type
_entity_poly.pdbx_seq_one_letter_code
_entity_poly.pdbx_strand_id
1 'polypeptide(L)'
;MSSPTKPPSEEELTQFVIDKLAAVPDREQLVFDVCRLTGWQWDRADLFIKAVEQTHFRRIKLQQSPWLVVIALGTLLIGLLVAGVSAFNLWLVYRKNPFADWATLERVPYDVNMFFAGIVMVVSALVGLWVLAGQVIRGR
;
A
#
# COMPACT_ATOMS: atom_id res chain seq x y z
N MET A 1 -29.99 -17.44 35.39
CA MET A 1 -30.12 -17.22 33.94
C MET A 1 -30.28 -15.71 33.72
N SER A 2 -29.19 -15.01 33.48
CA SER A 2 -29.15 -13.55 33.35
C SER A 2 -29.15 -13.15 31.87
N SER A 3 -30.24 -12.56 31.42
CA SER A 3 -30.32 -11.69 30.24
C SER A 3 -31.48 -10.71 30.46
N PRO A 4 -31.40 -9.47 29.98
CA PRO A 4 -30.56 -9.03 28.86
C PRO A 4 -29.54 -7.94 29.25
N THR A 5 -28.30 -8.15 28.82
CA THR A 5 -27.34 -7.08 28.57
C THR A 5 -27.96 -6.06 27.63
N LYS A 6 -27.91 -4.79 28.04
CA LYS A 6 -28.32 -3.62 27.25
C LYS A 6 -27.81 -3.78 25.80
N PRO A 7 -28.64 -3.53 24.77
CA PRO A 7 -28.16 -3.59 23.40
C PRO A 7 -26.95 -2.64 23.26
N PRO A 8 -25.89 -3.08 22.57
CA PRO A 8 -24.69 -2.25 22.39
C PRO A 8 -25.09 -0.91 21.76
N SER A 9 -24.40 0.16 22.15
CA SER A 9 -24.66 1.47 21.55
C SER A 9 -24.35 1.43 20.05
N GLU A 10 -24.97 2.30 19.25
CA GLU A 10 -24.68 2.36 17.81
C GLU A 10 -23.20 2.65 17.53
N GLU A 11 -22.54 3.40 18.41
CA GLU A 11 -21.11 3.70 18.33
C GLU A 11 -20.25 2.45 18.57
N GLU A 12 -20.57 1.66 19.60
CA GLU A 12 -19.88 0.39 19.89
C GLU A 12 -20.07 -0.64 18.78
N LEU A 13 -21.28 -0.71 18.21
CA LEU A 13 -21.58 -1.59 17.07
C LEU A 13 -20.81 -1.17 15.83
N THR A 14 -20.73 0.14 15.56
CA THR A 14 -19.96 0.69 14.44
C THR A 14 -18.48 0.35 14.59
N GLN A 15 -17.93 0.50 15.79
CA GLN A 15 -16.53 0.23 16.06
C GLN A 15 -16.19 -1.26 15.95
N PHE A 16 -17.09 -2.13 16.44
CA PHE A 16 -17.00 -3.58 16.25
C PHE A 16 -16.99 -3.97 14.76
N VAL A 17 -17.87 -3.38 13.95
CA VAL A 17 -17.94 -3.61 12.49
C VAL A 17 -16.65 -3.17 11.80
N ILE A 18 -16.08 -2.00 12.18
CA ILE A 18 -14.81 -1.51 11.63
C ILE A 18 -13.66 -2.47 11.96
N ASP A 19 -13.52 -2.88 13.22
CA ASP A 19 -12.43 -3.75 13.66
C ASP A 19 -12.51 -5.14 12.99
N LYS A 20 -13.72 -5.70 12.87
CA LYS A 20 -13.95 -6.96 12.16
C LYS A 20 -13.68 -6.85 10.66
N LEU A 21 -14.12 -5.78 9.98
CA LEU A 21 -13.82 -5.55 8.56
C LEU A 21 -12.32 -5.38 8.31
N ALA A 22 -11.59 -4.79 9.27
CA ALA A 22 -10.15 -4.67 9.19
C ALA A 22 -9.43 -6.02 9.36
N ALA A 23 -9.96 -6.91 10.21
CA ALA A 23 -9.35 -8.20 10.53
C ALA A 23 -9.69 -9.33 9.52
N VAL A 24 -10.95 -9.42 9.07
CA VAL A 24 -11.43 -10.52 8.21
C VAL A 24 -12.39 -9.97 7.14
N PRO A 25 -12.11 -10.15 5.84
CA PRO A 25 -12.94 -9.61 4.76
C PRO A 25 -14.22 -10.41 4.47
N ASP A 26 -14.56 -11.42 5.27
CA ASP A 26 -15.76 -12.24 5.04
C ASP A 26 -17.04 -11.52 5.53
N ARG A 27 -17.70 -10.88 4.57
CA ARG A 27 -18.89 -10.05 4.77
C ARG A 27 -20.08 -10.85 5.28
N GLU A 28 -20.24 -12.11 4.86
CA GLU A 28 -21.38 -12.94 5.28
C GLU A 28 -21.28 -13.31 6.75
N GLN A 29 -20.07 -13.64 7.19
CA GLN A 29 -19.79 -13.96 8.59
C GLN A 29 -20.01 -12.74 9.50
N LEU A 30 -19.68 -11.53 9.00
CA LEU A 30 -19.93 -10.29 9.72
C LEU A 30 -21.43 -9.96 9.84
N VAL A 31 -22.21 -10.15 8.78
CA VAL A 31 -23.68 -9.97 8.81
C VAL A 31 -24.29 -10.91 9.84
N PHE A 32 -23.86 -12.18 9.85
CA PHE A 32 -24.31 -13.16 10.83
C PHE A 32 -24.01 -12.74 12.27
N ASP A 33 -22.80 -12.26 12.55
CA ASP A 33 -22.39 -11.78 13.88
C ASP A 33 -23.22 -10.57 14.33
N VAL A 34 -23.47 -9.60 13.43
CA VAL A 34 -24.30 -8.42 13.71
C VAL A 34 -25.75 -8.82 13.97
N CYS A 35 -26.33 -9.73 13.16
CA CYS A 35 -27.65 -10.29 13.39
C CYS A 35 -27.74 -10.98 14.76
N ARG A 36 -26.71 -11.74 15.16
CA ARG A 36 -26.68 -12.44 16.45
C ARG A 36 -26.62 -11.49 17.64
N LEU A 37 -25.89 -10.37 17.52
CA LEU A 37 -25.70 -9.39 18.60
C LEU A 37 -26.88 -8.43 18.77
N THR A 38 -27.50 -8.03 17.66
CA THR A 38 -28.56 -7.00 17.66
C THR A 38 -29.97 -7.58 17.55
N GLY A 39 -30.10 -8.84 17.14
CA GLY A 39 -31.37 -9.44 16.77
C GLY A 39 -31.98 -8.87 15.49
N TRP A 40 -31.20 -8.11 14.70
CA TRP A 40 -31.69 -7.55 13.44
C TRP A 40 -31.90 -8.62 12.37
N GLN A 41 -32.85 -8.37 11.48
CA GLN A 41 -33.01 -9.16 10.26
C GLN A 41 -31.81 -8.95 9.34
N TRP A 42 -31.49 -10.00 8.58
CA TRP A 42 -30.34 -10.05 7.67
C TRP A 42 -30.24 -8.82 6.76
N ASP A 43 -31.35 -8.43 6.14
CA ASP A 43 -31.38 -7.29 5.21
C ASP A 43 -31.02 -5.97 5.89
N ARG A 44 -31.47 -5.78 7.15
CA ARG A 44 -31.18 -4.58 7.93
C ARG A 44 -29.72 -4.54 8.37
N ALA A 45 -29.17 -5.67 8.78
CA ALA A 45 -27.76 -5.79 9.14
C ALA A 45 -26.85 -5.59 7.91
N ASP A 46 -27.22 -6.16 6.76
CA ASP A 46 -26.49 -5.99 5.49
C ASP A 46 -26.45 -4.52 5.05
N LEU A 47 -27.59 -3.82 5.14
CA LEU A 47 -27.68 -2.39 4.82
C LEU A 47 -26.86 -1.54 5.78
N PHE A 48 -26.89 -1.85 7.08
CA PHE A 48 -26.09 -1.14 8.07
C PHE A 48 -24.59 -1.34 7.82
N ILE A 49 -24.15 -2.58 7.59
CA ILE A 49 -22.75 -2.87 7.26
C ILE A 49 -22.33 -2.16 5.98
N LYS A 50 -23.18 -2.13 4.94
CA LYS A 50 -22.94 -1.34 3.71
C LYS A 50 -22.76 0.15 4.00
N ALA A 51 -23.61 0.72 4.84
CA ALA A 51 -23.54 2.14 5.19
C ALA A 51 -22.25 2.46 5.98
N VAL A 52 -21.88 1.60 6.94
CA VAL A 52 -20.64 1.73 7.72
C VAL A 52 -19.42 1.53 6.83
N GLU A 53 -19.45 0.52 5.95
CA GLU A 53 -18.40 0.24 4.98
C GLU A 53 -18.20 1.43 4.03
N GLN A 54 -19.26 2.01 3.46
CA GLN A 54 -19.14 3.21 2.62
C GLN A 54 -18.60 4.42 3.38
N THR A 55 -19.04 4.62 4.62
CA THR A 55 -18.65 5.79 5.44
C THR A 55 -17.20 5.68 5.93
N HIS A 56 -16.71 4.46 6.21
CA HIS A 56 -15.39 4.20 6.76
C HIS A 56 -14.43 3.45 5.82
N PHE A 57 -14.82 3.25 4.56
CA PHE A 57 -14.01 2.61 3.51
C PHE A 57 -12.61 3.21 3.43
N ARG A 58 -12.54 4.54 3.61
CA ARG A 58 -11.31 5.33 3.56
C ARG A 58 -10.32 4.93 4.67
N ARG A 59 -10.81 4.58 5.87
CA ARG A 59 -9.98 4.19 7.02
C ARG A 59 -9.56 2.72 6.94
N ILE A 60 -10.46 1.86 6.46
CA ILE A 60 -10.24 0.41 6.35
C ILE A 60 -9.26 0.07 5.22
N LYS A 61 -9.40 0.67 4.02
CA LYS A 61 -8.45 0.44 2.91
C LYS A 61 -7.04 0.93 3.20
N LEU A 62 -6.88 2.01 3.98
CA LEU A 62 -5.57 2.48 4.40
C LEU A 62 -4.90 1.53 5.40
N GLN A 63 -5.67 0.82 6.22
CA GLN A 63 -5.15 -0.18 7.17
C GLN A 63 -4.87 -1.55 6.55
N GLN A 64 -5.49 -1.91 5.42
CA GLN A 64 -5.26 -3.19 4.75
C GLN A 64 -3.99 -3.24 3.88
N SER A 65 -3.36 -2.10 3.55
CA SER A 65 -2.20 -2.04 2.64
C SER A 65 -0.87 -1.53 3.25
N PRO A 66 -0.55 -1.69 4.56
CA PRO A 66 0.72 -1.21 5.09
C PRO A 66 1.93 -1.93 4.45
N TRP A 67 1.77 -3.20 4.08
CA TRP A 67 2.85 -4.00 3.51
C TRP A 67 3.29 -3.52 2.11
N LEU A 68 2.34 -3.13 1.26
CA LEU A 68 2.66 -2.58 -0.07
C LEU A 68 3.36 -1.22 0.04
N VAL A 69 2.99 -0.39 1.03
CA VAL A 69 3.67 0.88 1.29
C VAL A 69 5.11 0.64 1.75
N VAL A 70 5.34 -0.36 2.61
CA VAL A 70 6.69 -0.74 3.04
C VAL A 70 7.54 -1.26 1.87
N ILE A 71 6.99 -2.08 0.98
CA ILE A 71 7.69 -2.52 -0.25
C ILE A 71 8.01 -1.33 -1.14
N ALA A 72 7.03 -0.46 -1.41
CA ALA A 72 7.22 0.70 -2.26
C ALA A 72 8.29 1.64 -1.71
N LEU A 73 8.29 1.88 -0.40
CA LEU A 73 9.29 2.70 0.27
C LEU A 73 10.68 2.03 0.25
N GLY A 74 10.74 0.73 0.48
CA GLY A 74 11.98 -0.05 0.45
C GLY A 74 12.62 -0.06 -0.94
N THR A 75 11.83 -0.33 -1.98
CA THR A 75 12.31 -0.31 -3.38
C THR A 75 12.78 1.08 -3.80
N LEU A 76 12.10 2.15 -3.36
CA LEU A 76 12.52 3.53 -3.61
C LEU A 76 13.86 3.87 -2.94
N LEU A 77 14.04 3.49 -1.68
CA LEU A 77 15.30 3.70 -0.95
C LEU A 77 16.47 2.94 -1.59
N ILE A 78 16.25 1.68 -1.99
CA ILE A 78 17.28 0.88 -2.66
C ILE A 78 17.65 1.51 -4.00
N GLY A 79 16.66 1.91 -4.81
CA GLY A 79 16.90 2.58 -6.09
C GLY A 79 17.69 3.88 -5.94
N LEU A 80 17.37 4.68 -4.92
CA LEU A 80 18.07 5.92 -4.62
C LEU A 80 19.53 5.67 -4.20
N LEU A 81 19.79 4.66 -3.37
CA LEU A 81 21.13 4.27 -2.96
C LEU A 81 21.97 3.80 -4.15
N VAL A 82 21.42 2.93 -5.01
CA VAL A 82 22.11 2.43 -6.20
C VAL A 82 22.44 3.59 -7.14
N ALA A 83 21.46 4.44 -7.44
CA ALA A 83 21.66 5.61 -8.30
C ALA A 83 22.71 6.58 -7.73
N GLY A 84 22.67 6.83 -6.40
CA GLY A 84 23.62 7.70 -5.72
C GLY A 84 25.05 7.16 -5.75
N VAL A 85 25.24 5.86 -5.48
CA VAL A 85 26.56 5.20 -5.55
C VAL A 85 27.10 5.19 -6.98
N SER A 86 26.27 4.85 -7.97
CA SER A 86 26.67 4.91 -9.37
C SER A 86 27.06 6.33 -9.80
N ALA A 87 26.27 7.34 -9.44
CA ALA A 87 26.59 8.73 -9.76
C ALA A 87 27.89 9.20 -9.08
N PHE A 88 28.13 8.79 -7.82
CA PHE A 88 29.36 9.12 -7.09
C PHE A 88 30.60 8.46 -7.71
N ASN A 89 30.50 7.19 -8.12
CA ASN A 89 31.58 6.50 -8.84
C ASN A 89 31.87 7.16 -10.19
N LEU A 90 30.84 7.49 -10.96
CA LEU A 90 30.97 8.17 -12.25
C LEU A 90 31.62 9.54 -12.08
N TRP A 91 31.23 10.28 -11.05
CA TRP A 91 31.84 11.57 -10.68
C TRP A 91 33.31 11.43 -10.28
N LEU A 92 33.67 10.41 -9.51
CA LEU A 92 35.07 10.13 -9.14
C LEU A 92 35.93 9.78 -10.35
N VAL A 93 35.40 8.97 -11.27
CA VAL A 93 36.09 8.61 -12.53
C VAL A 93 36.27 9.85 -13.40
N TYR A 94 35.21 10.64 -13.59
CA TYR A 94 35.25 11.89 -14.35
C TYR A 94 36.25 12.90 -13.77
N ARG A 95 36.28 13.04 -12.43
CA ARG A 95 37.21 13.95 -11.74
C ARG A 95 38.66 13.50 -11.84
N LYS A 96 38.93 12.19 -11.86
CA LYS A 96 40.30 11.66 -11.90
C LYS A 96 40.87 11.56 -13.31
N ASN A 97 40.04 11.37 -14.34
CA ASN A 97 40.49 11.24 -15.72
C ASN A 97 39.58 12.03 -16.66
N PRO A 98 39.84 13.33 -16.87
CA PRO A 98 38.93 14.15 -17.67
C PRO A 98 38.87 13.71 -19.16
N PHE A 99 39.89 13.05 -19.74
CA PHE A 99 39.90 12.71 -21.18
C PHE A 99 40.79 11.51 -21.63
N ALA A 100 41.26 10.62 -20.75
CA ALA A 100 42.47 9.84 -21.10
C ALA A 100 42.33 8.41 -21.62
N ASP A 101 41.19 7.70 -21.57
CA ASP A 101 41.21 6.30 -22.04
C ASP A 101 39.92 5.85 -22.73
N TRP A 102 39.94 5.81 -24.06
CA TRP A 102 38.94 5.08 -24.85
C TRP A 102 38.88 3.58 -24.45
N ALA A 103 39.94 3.03 -23.87
CA ALA A 103 39.97 1.68 -23.31
C ALA A 103 39.10 1.52 -22.05
N THR A 104 38.75 2.61 -21.34
CA THR A 104 37.78 2.54 -20.24
C THR A 104 36.34 2.43 -20.74
N LEU A 105 36.02 2.87 -21.97
CA LEU A 105 34.69 2.67 -22.57
C LEU A 105 34.30 1.19 -22.68
N GLU A 106 35.28 0.28 -22.76
CA GLU A 106 35.06 -1.17 -22.83
C GLU A 106 34.65 -1.79 -21.47
N ARG A 107 34.98 -1.12 -20.34
CA ARG A 107 34.54 -1.50 -18.97
C ARG A 107 33.34 -0.71 -18.45
N VAL A 108 32.99 0.38 -19.13
CA VAL A 108 31.80 1.21 -18.87
C VAL A 108 30.44 0.52 -19.09
N PRO A 109 30.25 -0.58 -19.86
CA PRO A 109 28.89 -1.11 -20.04
C PRO A 109 28.27 -1.56 -18.72
N TYR A 110 29.04 -2.02 -17.72
CA TYR A 110 28.47 -2.47 -16.46
C TYR A 110 27.90 -1.31 -15.63
N ASP A 111 28.66 -0.21 -15.49
CA ASP A 111 28.22 0.96 -14.72
C ASP A 111 27.08 1.71 -15.40
N VAL A 112 27.11 1.80 -16.74
CA VAL A 112 26.02 2.42 -17.51
C VAL A 112 24.76 1.56 -17.47
N ASN A 113 24.89 0.24 -17.61
CA ASN A 113 23.75 -0.67 -17.46
C ASN A 113 23.16 -0.60 -16.05
N MET A 114 23.98 -0.45 -15.01
CA MET A 114 23.52 -0.32 -13.63
C MET A 114 22.80 1.02 -13.38
N PHE A 115 23.26 2.10 -14.01
CA PHE A 115 22.57 3.40 -14.00
C PHE A 115 21.20 3.33 -14.68
N PHE A 116 21.11 2.73 -15.88
CA PHE A 116 19.84 2.53 -16.57
C PHE A 116 18.91 1.58 -15.81
N ALA A 117 19.45 0.51 -15.21
CA ALA A 117 18.68 -0.38 -14.34
C ALA A 117 18.09 0.38 -13.14
N GLY A 118 18.87 1.27 -12.53
CA GLY A 118 18.40 2.17 -11.47
C GLY A 118 17.27 3.10 -11.94
N ILE A 119 17.42 3.73 -13.10
CA ILE A 119 16.35 4.57 -13.70
C ILE A 119 15.10 3.73 -13.98
N VAL A 120 15.24 2.54 -14.57
CA VAL A 120 14.11 1.65 -14.86
C VAL A 120 13.40 1.25 -13.56
N MET A 121 14.13 0.98 -12.47
CA MET A 121 13.54 0.72 -11.15
C MET A 121 12.78 1.92 -10.60
N VAL A 122 13.32 3.13 -10.69
CA VAL A 122 12.65 4.34 -10.21
C VAL A 122 11.39 4.63 -11.04
N VAL A 123 11.48 4.54 -12.37
CA VAL A 123 10.34 4.77 -13.27
C VAL A 123 9.26 3.72 -13.04
N SER A 124 9.61 2.44 -12.91
CA SER A 124 8.64 1.37 -12.61
C SER A 124 7.99 1.55 -11.25
N ALA A 125 8.71 2.00 -10.22
CA ALA A 125 8.13 2.35 -8.92
C ALA A 125 7.15 3.54 -9.02
N LEU A 126 7.51 4.60 -9.76
CA LEU A 126 6.64 5.76 -9.98
C LEU A 126 5.37 5.38 -10.77
N VAL A 127 5.51 4.55 -11.81
CA VAL A 127 4.37 4.02 -12.59
C VAL A 127 3.48 3.14 -11.71
N GLY A 128 4.06 2.27 -10.88
CA GLY A 128 3.30 1.46 -9.93
C GLY A 128 2.51 2.32 -8.93
N LEU A 129 3.14 3.38 -8.42
CA LEU A 129 2.50 4.35 -7.53
C LEU A 129 1.36 5.10 -8.23
N TRP A 130 1.56 5.48 -9.50
CA TRP A 130 0.55 6.17 -10.31
C TRP A 130 -0.64 5.26 -10.67
N VAL A 131 -0.40 3.98 -10.97
CA VAL A 131 -1.46 3.00 -11.23
C VAL A 131 -2.28 2.75 -9.97
N LEU A 132 -1.63 2.61 -8.81
CA LEU A 132 -2.31 2.51 -7.52
C LEU A 132 -3.13 3.76 -7.22
N ALA A 133 -2.56 4.95 -7.40
CA ALA A 133 -3.28 6.21 -7.25
C ALA A 133 -4.47 6.32 -8.22
N GLY A 134 -4.29 5.86 -9.47
CA GLY A 134 -5.33 5.80 -10.48
C GLY A 134 -6.47 4.84 -10.09
N GLN A 135 -6.18 3.67 -9.56
CA GLN A 135 -7.21 2.75 -9.04
C GLN A 135 -7.96 3.34 -7.84
N VAL A 136 -7.26 4.10 -6.99
CA VAL A 136 -7.88 4.81 -5.86
C VAL A 136 -8.80 5.94 -6.33
N ILE A 137 -8.45 6.64 -7.41
CA ILE A 137 -9.25 7.75 -7.97
C ILE A 137 -10.41 7.25 -8.83
N ARG A 138 -10.20 6.17 -9.59
CA ARG A 138 -11.15 5.62 -10.57
C ARG A 138 -12.13 4.61 -9.96
N GLY A 139 -11.88 4.16 -8.72
CA GLY A 139 -12.83 3.40 -7.89
C GLY A 139 -13.76 4.28 -7.03
N ARG A 140 -14.01 5.53 -7.47
CA ARG A 140 -15.20 6.32 -7.12
C ARG A 140 -16.39 5.85 -7.93
#